data_AF-A0A6J1R6H9-F1
#
_entry.id   AF-A0A6J1R6H9-F1
#
_cell.length_a   1.000
_cell.length_b   1.000
_cell.length_c   1.000
_cell.angle_alpha   90.00
_cell.angle_beta   90.00
_cell.angle_gamma   90.00
#
_symmetry.space_group_name_H-M   'P 1'
#
loop_
_entity.id
_entity.type
_entity.pdbx_description
1 polymer ?
#
loop_
_entity_poly.entity_id
_entity_poly.type
_entity_poly.pdbx_seq_one_letter_code
_entity_poly.pdbx_strand_id
1 'polypeptide(L)'
;MDSMAEVHEIDKKKRKKKRSRMQMAKKFHRQRNLGNGLDQDTYQYMIRILELIRNDLSSSEEKTMLVQNVYQEIAGREVECACNQVGSLVIDSLLKYANLEAIQKLIQAFESSLRRFSSDRFASHILQKLIIVCADRGNRVPASNAKNADGDKTIKSENIVDAVIEVKPSEVQTYNDIVLKLSRYVFNNSEEFVFDAYANHVLRTVVECLGGLIEDPNEIKNKKSAMPDLTKRRPVIQDYKDLLIQSCDRLQKWPQFRQFGREQMTSGLVQCILYSLKDIDSGLVKTIIKKIITECFEVKEDEKLPSIFNSECSIRILEACLMVARPKLFKKIYNTFFAGNLEYLCSTQSTNFSVQKLLDYCVTKEVFEEMFDKVTEHFPKILKQGFTGILVSTGNACLRLQAKQGPFVNAIVELLKCDASVKNQTQLVRCIMTLKKPSQLNVEPNSSPAPFHLHGSLIIQAILMFNKPIKAVNSLLEMNNEELLRLFGDPKGSRVLDAFMDSKYIGEKSREKLCKKLHGTWVELAKGTHGSRCVDKMWAWARMNQKMLIMEELAAAGQSLGSTKSGKIISAKLNVPLFARDKKEWSQWQKKEEKIKVMFSDIIEKTPEKK
;
A
#
# COMPACT_ATOMS: atom_id res chain seq x y z
N MET A 1 -15.61 -37.75 -38.11
CA MET A 1 -16.93 -37.22 -38.50
C MET A 1 -17.35 -36.21 -37.45
N ASP A 2 -17.05 -34.96 -37.79
CA ASP A 2 -17.72 -33.70 -37.47
C ASP A 2 -18.34 -33.37 -36.11
N SER A 3 -17.95 -32.15 -35.68
CA SER A 3 -18.73 -31.17 -34.89
C SER A 3 -18.75 -31.42 -33.37
N MET A 4 -18.47 -30.48 -32.46
CA MET A 4 -18.34 -29.02 -32.50
C MET A 4 -17.36 -28.61 -31.39
N ALA A 5 -16.29 -27.91 -31.75
CA ALA A 5 -15.49 -27.11 -30.82
C ALA A 5 -16.12 -25.71 -30.75
N GLU A 6 -16.96 -25.44 -29.75
CA GLU A 6 -17.35 -24.08 -29.43
C GLU A 6 -16.17 -23.38 -28.73
N VAL A 7 -15.40 -22.69 -29.56
CA VAL A 7 -14.46 -21.66 -29.13
C VAL A 7 -15.29 -20.53 -28.53
N HIS A 8 -15.30 -20.42 -27.19
CA HIS A 8 -15.77 -19.21 -26.52
C HIS A 8 -14.86 -18.03 -26.91
N GLU A 9 -15.27 -17.33 -27.96
CA GLU A 9 -14.73 -16.04 -28.33
C GLU A 9 -15.07 -15.03 -27.21
N ILE A 10 -14.11 -14.80 -26.33
CA ILE A 10 -14.21 -13.74 -25.33
C ILE A 10 -14.19 -12.42 -26.10
N ASP A 11 -15.38 -11.86 -26.32
CA ASP A 11 -15.62 -10.54 -26.86
C ASP A 11 -14.87 -9.50 -25.99
N LYS A 12 -13.61 -9.24 -26.33
CA LYS A 12 -12.78 -8.19 -25.75
C LYS A 12 -13.35 -6.85 -26.22
N LYS A 13 -14.49 -6.46 -25.66
CA LYS A 13 -14.94 -5.05 -25.67
C LYS A 13 -13.81 -4.23 -25.09
N LYS A 14 -13.02 -3.58 -25.98
CA LYS A 14 -12.02 -2.57 -25.63
C LYS A 14 -12.71 -1.57 -24.72
N ARG A 15 -12.43 -1.68 -23.41
CA ARG A 15 -12.96 -0.79 -22.37
C ARG A 15 -12.57 0.63 -22.78
N LYS A 16 -13.52 1.40 -23.32
CA LYS A 16 -13.28 2.78 -23.77
C LYS A 16 -12.58 3.52 -22.61
N LYS A 17 -11.39 4.06 -22.87
CA LYS A 17 -10.65 4.87 -21.89
C LYS A 17 -11.62 5.90 -21.32
N LYS A 18 -11.87 5.85 -20.01
CA LYS A 18 -12.77 6.78 -19.32
C LYS A 18 -12.28 8.20 -19.63
N ARG A 19 -13.15 9.05 -20.20
CA ARG A 19 -12.80 10.44 -20.56
C ARG A 19 -12.20 11.14 -19.35
N SER A 20 -11.14 11.92 -19.57
CA SER A 20 -10.56 12.76 -18.52
C SER A 20 -11.62 13.73 -17.99
N ARG A 21 -11.55 14.11 -16.71
CA ARG A 21 -12.49 15.07 -16.08
C ARG A 21 -12.59 16.39 -16.88
N MET A 22 -11.48 16.83 -17.50
CA MET A 22 -11.43 17.99 -18.40
C MET A 22 -12.17 17.77 -19.72
N GLN A 23 -12.08 16.56 -20.29
CA GLN A 23 -12.86 16.21 -21.48
C GLN A 23 -14.36 16.16 -21.19
N MET A 24 -14.76 15.88 -19.94
CA MET A 24 -16.14 16.05 -19.50
C MET A 24 -16.49 17.54 -19.32
N ALA A 25 -15.68 18.33 -18.62
CA ALA A 25 -15.91 19.78 -18.44
C ALA A 25 -16.05 20.54 -19.78
N LYS A 26 -15.16 20.26 -20.75
CA LYS A 26 -15.23 20.83 -22.12
C LYS A 26 -16.44 20.33 -22.91
N LYS A 27 -16.93 19.10 -22.65
CA LYS A 27 -18.14 18.58 -23.29
C LYS A 27 -19.39 19.28 -22.76
N PHE A 28 -19.51 19.48 -21.45
CA PHE A 28 -20.65 20.18 -20.85
C PHE A 28 -20.73 21.64 -21.30
N HIS A 29 -19.57 22.30 -21.42
CA HIS A 29 -19.49 23.63 -22.02
C HIS A 29 -20.08 23.69 -23.44
N ARG A 30 -19.75 22.70 -24.29
CA ARG A 30 -20.29 22.60 -25.65
C ARG A 30 -21.78 22.27 -25.72
N GLN A 31 -22.37 21.74 -24.65
CA GLN A 31 -23.78 21.34 -24.61
C GLN A 31 -24.72 22.44 -24.06
N ARG A 32 -24.22 23.64 -23.73
CA ARG A 32 -24.96 24.76 -23.08
C ARG A 32 -25.71 24.41 -21.79
N ASN A 33 -25.71 23.15 -21.35
CA ASN A 33 -26.11 22.73 -20.01
C ASN A 33 -24.97 23.06 -19.04
N LEU A 34 -24.89 24.32 -18.63
CA LEU A 34 -24.13 24.77 -17.47
C LEU A 34 -24.69 24.03 -16.27
N GLY A 35 -24.04 22.94 -15.84
CA GLY A 35 -24.47 22.19 -14.68
C GLY A 35 -24.60 23.12 -13.49
N ASN A 36 -25.82 23.25 -12.97
CA ASN A 36 -26.27 24.03 -11.81
C ASN A 36 -25.36 25.19 -11.35
N GLY A 37 -25.74 26.42 -11.71
CA GLY A 37 -25.61 27.57 -10.81
C GLY A 37 -24.50 28.59 -11.08
N LEU A 38 -23.52 28.33 -11.95
CA LEU A 38 -22.51 29.36 -12.29
C LEU A 38 -22.88 30.14 -13.53
N ASP A 39 -22.68 31.46 -13.49
CA ASP A 39 -22.75 32.30 -14.67
C ASP A 39 -21.63 31.94 -15.67
N GLN A 40 -21.83 32.33 -16.93
CA GLN A 40 -20.95 31.94 -18.02
C GLN A 40 -19.52 32.45 -17.81
N ASP A 41 -19.34 33.64 -17.25
CA ASP A 41 -18.04 34.27 -17.09
C ASP A 41 -17.24 33.58 -15.98
N THR A 42 -17.89 33.30 -14.84
CA THR A 42 -17.31 32.52 -13.74
C THR A 42 -16.94 31.11 -14.20
N TYR A 43 -17.79 30.46 -14.99
CA TYR A 43 -17.49 29.13 -15.52
C TYR A 43 -16.27 29.15 -16.47
N GLN A 44 -16.15 30.15 -17.35
CA GLN A 44 -14.97 30.32 -18.21
C GLN A 44 -13.71 30.62 -17.42
N TYR A 45 -13.82 31.47 -16.39
CA TYR A 45 -12.73 31.74 -15.46
C TYR A 45 -12.21 30.44 -14.83
N MET A 46 -13.09 29.60 -14.28
CA MET A 46 -12.71 28.32 -13.66
C MET A 46 -12.02 27.35 -14.61
N ILE A 47 -12.45 27.28 -15.88
CA ILE A 47 -11.78 26.46 -16.89
C ILE A 47 -10.35 26.95 -17.15
N ARG A 48 -10.15 28.27 -17.29
CA ARG A 48 -8.82 28.87 -17.49
C ARG A 48 -7.89 28.52 -16.33
N ILE A 49 -8.39 28.59 -15.09
CA ILE A 49 -7.62 28.21 -13.89
C ILE A 49 -7.23 26.72 -13.92
N LEU A 50 -8.14 25.81 -14.27
CA LEU A 50 -7.81 24.38 -14.39
C LEU A 50 -6.73 24.09 -15.45
N GLU A 51 -6.72 24.84 -16.55
CA GLU A 51 -5.70 24.70 -17.60
C GLU A 51 -4.34 25.19 -17.11
N LEU A 52 -4.30 26.31 -16.38
CA LEU A 52 -3.09 26.83 -15.74
C LEU A 52 -2.50 25.82 -14.74
N ILE A 53 -3.34 25.26 -13.84
CA ILE A 53 -2.90 24.26 -12.85
C ILE A 53 -2.31 23.02 -13.53
N ARG A 54 -2.89 22.58 -14.66
CA ARG A 54 -2.45 21.36 -15.35
C ARG A 54 -1.12 21.51 -16.08
N ASN A 55 -0.83 22.70 -16.59
CA ASN A 55 0.38 22.93 -17.37
C ASN A 55 1.63 23.01 -16.48
N ASP A 56 1.47 23.05 -15.14
CA ASP A 56 2.53 23.01 -14.13
C ASP A 56 3.68 24.00 -14.38
N LEU A 57 3.33 25.17 -14.92
CA LEU A 57 4.30 26.18 -15.36
C LEU A 57 4.73 27.13 -14.24
N SER A 58 4.27 26.94 -13.00
CA SER A 58 4.45 27.92 -11.93
C SER A 58 5.19 27.42 -10.69
N SER A 59 6.02 28.29 -10.12
CA SER A 59 6.73 28.07 -8.85
C SER A 59 5.74 27.94 -7.67
N SER A 60 6.20 27.47 -6.50
CA SER A 60 5.35 27.36 -5.30
C SER A 60 4.76 28.71 -4.87
N GLU A 61 5.54 29.79 -5.03
CA GLU A 61 5.13 31.16 -4.71
C GLU A 61 4.06 31.68 -5.67
N GLU A 62 4.24 31.46 -6.98
CA GLU A 62 3.25 31.81 -8.00
C GLU A 62 1.93 31.06 -7.82
N LYS A 63 2.00 29.78 -7.43
CA LYS A 63 0.80 28.99 -7.08
C LYS A 63 0.08 29.56 -5.87
N THR A 64 0.82 30.05 -4.87
CA THR A 64 0.24 30.69 -3.68
C THR A 64 -0.45 32.02 -4.04
N MET A 65 0.16 32.85 -4.89
CA MET A 65 -0.46 34.09 -5.39
C MET A 65 -1.72 33.80 -6.22
N LEU A 66 -1.66 32.78 -7.09
CA LEU A 66 -2.81 32.35 -7.89
C LEU A 66 -4.01 31.97 -6.99
N VAL A 67 -3.76 31.28 -5.89
CA VAL A 67 -4.80 30.87 -4.94
C VAL A 67 -5.48 32.08 -4.29
N GLN A 68 -4.69 33.06 -3.86
CA GLN A 68 -5.23 34.29 -3.28
C GLN A 68 -6.12 35.04 -4.27
N ASN A 69 -5.67 35.20 -5.52
CA ASN A 69 -6.45 35.86 -6.57
C ASN A 69 -7.74 35.11 -6.88
N VAL A 70 -7.67 33.77 -7.00
CA VAL A 70 -8.87 32.95 -7.27
C VAL A 70 -9.88 33.05 -6.14
N TYR A 71 -9.43 32.98 -4.87
CA TYR A 71 -10.36 33.07 -3.74
C TYR A 71 -10.92 34.48 -3.52
N GLN A 72 -10.21 35.53 -3.92
CA GLN A 72 -10.77 36.89 -3.98
C GLN A 72 -11.82 37.02 -5.09
N GLU A 73 -11.58 36.46 -6.28
CA GLU A 73 -12.50 36.54 -7.43
C GLU A 73 -13.84 35.82 -7.18
N ILE A 74 -13.82 34.75 -6.38
CA ILE A 74 -15.02 33.98 -6.06
C ILE A 74 -15.69 34.44 -4.76
N ALA A 75 -15.21 35.52 -4.14
CA ALA A 75 -15.79 36.04 -2.91
C ALA A 75 -17.28 36.33 -3.09
N GLY A 76 -18.11 35.82 -2.17
CA GLY A 76 -19.59 35.89 -2.25
C GLY A 76 -20.24 34.84 -3.17
N ARG A 77 -19.46 34.05 -3.92
CA ARG A 77 -19.92 32.94 -4.79
C ARG A 77 -19.23 31.62 -4.45
N GLU A 78 -18.61 31.51 -3.28
CA GLU A 78 -17.81 30.35 -2.89
C GLU A 78 -18.66 29.09 -2.84
N VAL A 79 -19.88 29.18 -2.30
CA VAL A 79 -20.82 28.04 -2.18
C VAL A 79 -21.25 27.54 -3.56
N GLU A 80 -21.56 28.45 -4.49
CA GLU A 80 -21.95 28.11 -5.86
C GLU A 80 -20.81 27.44 -6.61
N CYS A 81 -19.59 27.98 -6.48
CA CYS A 81 -18.39 27.41 -7.07
C CYS A 81 -18.11 26.00 -6.51
N ALA A 82 -18.26 25.82 -5.20
CA ALA A 82 -18.04 24.55 -4.54
C ALA A 82 -19.08 23.47 -4.88
N CYS A 83 -20.35 23.84 -5.09
CA CYS A 83 -21.40 22.93 -5.52
C CYS A 83 -21.40 22.70 -7.04
N ASN A 84 -20.44 23.27 -7.78
CA ASN A 84 -20.30 23.10 -9.22
C ASN A 84 -19.22 22.07 -9.57
N GLN A 85 -19.43 21.30 -10.65
CA GLN A 85 -18.49 20.28 -11.09
C GLN A 85 -17.08 20.82 -11.43
N VAL A 86 -17.00 22.00 -12.05
CA VAL A 86 -15.72 22.59 -12.46
C VAL A 86 -15.15 23.42 -11.32
N GLY A 87 -15.98 24.23 -10.66
CA GLY A 87 -15.55 25.04 -9.52
C GLY A 87 -14.99 24.20 -8.37
N SER A 88 -15.63 23.08 -8.04
CA SER A 88 -15.13 22.16 -7.00
C SER A 88 -13.75 21.56 -7.32
N LEU A 89 -13.46 21.28 -8.59
CA LEU A 89 -12.14 20.78 -9.00
C LEU A 89 -11.06 21.84 -8.89
N VAL A 90 -11.40 23.10 -9.19
CA VAL A 90 -10.49 24.24 -9.01
C VAL A 90 -10.20 24.39 -7.51
N ILE A 91 -11.23 24.49 -6.68
CA ILE A 91 -11.09 24.68 -5.24
C ILE A 91 -10.26 23.53 -4.63
N ASP A 92 -10.60 22.27 -4.93
CA ASP A 92 -9.87 21.07 -4.46
C ASP A 92 -8.38 21.10 -4.84
N SER A 93 -8.06 21.52 -6.07
CA SER A 93 -6.68 21.60 -6.56
C SER A 93 -5.88 22.72 -5.91
N LEU A 94 -6.55 23.83 -5.55
CA LEU A 94 -5.93 25.01 -4.96
C LEU A 94 -5.78 24.92 -3.43
N LEU A 95 -6.63 24.14 -2.75
CA LEU A 95 -6.68 24.07 -1.28
C LEU A 95 -5.33 23.73 -0.62
N LYS A 96 -4.49 22.90 -1.26
CA LYS A 96 -3.17 22.56 -0.71
C LYS A 96 -2.20 23.76 -0.62
N TYR A 97 -2.43 24.78 -1.44
CA TYR A 97 -1.66 26.03 -1.49
C TYR A 97 -2.35 27.18 -0.72
N ALA A 98 -3.57 26.99 -0.21
CA ALA A 98 -4.29 28.02 0.53
C ALA A 98 -3.57 28.34 1.85
N ASN A 99 -3.42 29.61 2.22
CA ASN A 99 -2.93 30.00 3.55
C ASN A 99 -4.07 29.91 4.61
N LEU A 100 -3.75 30.15 5.88
CA LEU A 100 -4.76 30.08 6.97
C LEU A 100 -5.92 31.06 6.74
N GLU A 101 -5.62 32.30 6.33
CA GLU A 101 -6.63 33.34 6.09
C GLU A 101 -7.64 32.93 5.01
N ALA A 102 -7.15 32.41 3.88
CA ALA A 102 -7.99 31.89 2.81
C ALA A 102 -8.90 30.74 3.29
N ILE A 103 -8.35 29.83 4.09
CA ILE A 103 -9.12 28.72 4.67
C ILE A 103 -10.22 29.24 5.59
N GLN A 104 -9.92 30.21 6.46
CA GLN A 104 -10.91 30.81 7.37
C GLN A 104 -12.04 31.51 6.59
N LYS A 105 -11.71 32.27 5.54
CA LYS A 105 -12.70 32.93 4.67
C LYS A 105 -13.62 31.91 3.98
N LEU A 106 -13.05 30.83 3.44
CA LEU A 106 -13.84 29.75 2.84
C LEU A 106 -14.78 29.10 3.85
N ILE A 107 -14.29 28.77 5.05
CA ILE A 107 -15.12 28.16 6.10
C ILE A 107 -16.25 29.10 6.52
N GLN A 108 -15.96 30.40 6.68
CA GLN A 108 -16.96 31.41 6.99
C GLN A 108 -18.05 31.49 5.91
N ALA A 109 -17.65 31.45 4.63
CA ALA A 109 -18.61 31.44 3.52
C ALA A 109 -19.47 30.16 3.49
N PHE A 110 -18.93 29.03 3.95
CA PHE A 110 -19.64 27.74 3.95
C PHE A 110 -20.52 27.51 5.18
N GLU A 111 -20.32 28.27 6.27
CA GLU A 111 -20.88 27.99 7.59
C GLU A 111 -22.40 27.86 7.59
N SER A 112 -23.11 28.79 6.93
CA SER A 112 -24.58 28.78 6.83
C SER A 112 -25.15 27.62 6.00
N SER A 113 -24.32 27.01 5.14
CA SER A 113 -24.72 25.99 4.18
C SER A 113 -24.12 24.61 4.48
N LEU A 114 -23.45 24.42 5.62
CA LEU A 114 -22.69 23.19 5.93
C LEU A 114 -23.50 21.89 5.79
N ARG A 115 -24.80 21.90 6.11
CA ARG A 115 -25.67 20.72 5.96
C ARG A 115 -25.77 20.31 4.50
N ARG A 116 -26.18 21.25 3.64
CA ARG A 116 -26.26 21.07 2.18
C ARG A 116 -24.88 20.70 1.61
N PHE A 117 -23.83 21.34 2.10
CA PHE A 117 -22.47 21.14 1.64
C PHE A 117 -21.95 19.73 1.92
N SER A 118 -22.28 19.19 3.10
CA SER A 118 -21.89 17.84 3.51
C SER A 118 -22.54 16.75 2.65
N SER A 119 -23.78 16.97 2.21
CA SER A 119 -24.54 16.03 1.38
C SER A 119 -24.46 16.31 -0.14
N ASP A 120 -23.69 17.31 -0.58
CA ASP A 120 -23.55 17.63 -2.00
C ASP A 120 -22.46 16.78 -2.67
N ARG A 121 -22.73 16.32 -3.89
CA ARG A 121 -21.85 15.44 -4.68
C ARG A 121 -20.49 16.02 -5.06
N PHE A 122 -20.32 17.33 -4.94
CA PHE A 122 -19.09 18.06 -5.25
C PHE A 122 -18.53 18.71 -3.98
N ALA A 123 -19.35 19.44 -3.25
CA ALA A 123 -18.92 20.23 -2.11
C ALA A 123 -18.48 19.37 -0.91
N SER A 124 -19.04 18.17 -0.75
CA SER A 124 -18.59 17.21 0.29
C SER A 124 -17.13 16.82 0.14
N HIS A 125 -16.59 16.77 -1.09
CA HIS A 125 -15.18 16.51 -1.34
C HIS A 125 -14.29 17.68 -0.94
N ILE A 126 -14.77 18.92 -1.12
CA ILE A 126 -14.07 20.12 -0.69
C ILE A 126 -14.01 20.17 0.84
N LEU A 127 -15.11 19.84 1.51
CA LEU A 127 -15.16 19.76 2.97
C LEU A 127 -14.20 18.70 3.52
N GLN A 128 -14.16 17.51 2.92
CA GLN A 128 -13.15 16.48 3.25
C GLN A 128 -11.72 17.02 3.08
N LYS A 129 -11.43 17.69 1.96
CA LYS A 129 -10.09 18.24 1.67
C LYS A 129 -9.70 19.33 2.66
N LEU A 130 -10.62 20.23 3.02
CA LEU A 130 -10.41 21.26 4.04
C LEU A 130 -10.03 20.63 5.39
N ILE A 131 -10.81 19.63 5.85
CA ILE A 131 -10.54 18.92 7.10
C ILE A 131 -9.16 18.26 7.07
N ILE A 132 -8.80 17.58 5.99
CA ILE A 132 -7.49 16.92 5.83
C ILE A 132 -6.36 17.94 5.84
N VAL A 133 -6.47 19.06 5.11
CA VAL A 133 -5.43 20.10 5.05
C VAL A 133 -5.24 20.76 6.42
N CYS A 134 -6.32 21.08 7.13
CA CYS A 134 -6.23 21.65 8.47
C CYS A 134 -5.66 20.63 9.48
N ALA A 135 -6.10 19.37 9.44
CA ALA A 135 -5.59 18.32 10.30
C ALA A 135 -4.10 18.06 10.05
N ASP A 136 -3.68 18.02 8.78
CA ASP A 136 -2.28 17.90 8.36
C ASP A 136 -1.45 19.05 8.97
N ARG A 137 -1.83 20.30 8.73
CA ARG A 137 -1.07 21.47 9.19
C ARG A 137 -1.09 21.67 10.71
N GLY A 138 -2.20 21.36 11.37
CA GLY A 138 -2.33 21.43 12.83
C GLY A 138 -1.59 20.32 13.59
N ASN A 139 -1.17 19.24 12.90
CA ASN A 139 -0.54 18.07 13.52
C ASN A 139 0.74 17.61 12.80
N ARG A 140 1.38 18.51 12.03
CA ARG A 140 2.71 18.26 11.46
C ARG A 140 3.74 18.20 12.59
N VAL A 141 4.59 17.18 12.57
CA VAL A 141 5.76 17.14 13.45
C VAL A 141 6.78 18.15 12.92
N PRO A 142 7.24 19.13 13.73
CA PRO A 142 8.30 20.05 13.31
C PRO A 142 9.58 19.29 12.99
N ALA A 143 10.30 19.70 11.95
CA ALA A 143 11.57 19.08 11.53
C ALA A 143 12.62 19.01 12.66
N SER A 144 12.52 19.87 13.68
CA SER A 144 13.38 19.89 14.87
C SER A 144 13.13 18.75 15.87
N ASN A 145 11.90 18.23 15.96
CA ASN A 145 11.52 17.18 16.93
C ASN A 145 11.64 15.76 16.35
N ALA A 146 11.80 15.60 15.05
CA ALA A 146 12.05 14.30 14.41
C ALA A 146 13.41 13.68 14.79
N LYS A 147 14.35 14.47 15.33
CA LYS A 147 15.64 13.99 15.83
C LYS A 147 15.59 13.45 17.26
N ASN A 148 14.51 13.70 18.01
CA ASN A 148 14.40 13.36 19.44
C ASN A 148 13.23 12.43 19.78
N ALA A 149 12.44 11.98 18.80
CA ALA A 149 11.40 10.95 19.00
C ALA A 149 12.04 9.55 18.96
N ASP A 150 12.85 9.27 19.98
CA ASP A 150 13.43 7.95 20.23
C ASP A 150 12.34 7.06 20.83
N GLY A 151 11.78 6.13 20.05
CA GLY A 151 10.77 5.20 20.55
C GLY A 151 9.74 4.60 19.57
N ASP A 152 9.93 4.61 18.25
CA ASP A 152 9.31 3.59 17.38
C ASP A 152 9.98 3.56 16.00
N LYS A 153 10.68 2.47 15.67
CA LYS A 153 11.39 2.30 14.39
C LYS A 153 10.39 1.94 13.27
N THR A 154 9.61 2.92 12.80
CA THR A 154 8.84 2.77 11.54
C THR A 154 8.61 4.05 10.73
N ILE A 155 9.22 5.18 11.07
CA ILE A 155 9.16 6.37 10.20
C ILE A 155 10.32 6.30 9.23
N LYS A 156 10.09 5.72 8.04
CA LYS A 156 10.99 5.94 6.91
C LYS A 156 11.09 7.45 6.68
N SER A 157 12.32 7.94 6.61
CA SER A 157 12.74 9.30 6.29
C SER A 157 12.42 9.71 4.84
N GLU A 158 11.21 9.40 4.36
CA GLU A 158 10.70 9.80 3.04
C GLU A 158 9.64 10.92 3.16
N ASN A 159 9.12 11.22 4.36
CA ASN A 159 8.05 12.23 4.57
C ASN A 159 8.55 13.67 4.84
N ILE A 160 9.84 13.97 4.64
CA ILE A 160 10.44 15.28 5.02
C ILE A 160 10.47 16.28 3.84
N VAL A 161 9.98 15.92 2.65
CA VAL A 161 10.07 16.76 1.45
C VAL A 161 8.70 17.25 1.00
N ASP A 162 8.58 18.56 0.77
CA ASP A 162 7.46 19.31 0.17
C ASP A 162 6.24 19.69 1.04
N ALA A 163 6.50 20.34 2.17
CA ALA A 163 5.50 21.27 2.72
C ALA A 163 5.37 22.49 1.79
N VAL A 164 4.38 22.46 0.91
CA VAL A 164 4.06 23.55 -0.04
C VAL A 164 3.83 24.91 0.64
N ILE A 165 3.29 24.90 1.87
CA ILE A 165 3.05 26.08 2.71
C ILE A 165 3.74 25.86 4.06
N GLU A 166 4.54 26.84 4.47
CA GLU A 166 5.13 26.91 5.80
C GLU A 166 4.06 27.27 6.84
N VAL A 167 3.95 26.48 7.89
CA VAL A 167 2.95 26.67 8.96
C VAL A 167 3.64 27.35 10.14
N LYS A 168 3.16 28.53 10.53
CA LYS A 168 3.73 29.24 11.70
C LYS A 168 3.29 28.52 12.98
N PRO A 169 4.13 28.44 14.03
CA PRO A 169 3.74 27.84 15.32
C PRO A 169 2.46 28.45 15.92
N SER A 170 2.22 29.74 15.71
CA SER A 170 1.01 30.44 16.15
C SER A 170 -0.27 30.04 15.41
N GLU A 171 -0.16 29.46 14.21
CA GLU A 171 -1.29 29.06 13.37
C GLU A 171 -1.78 27.64 13.69
N VAL A 172 -0.92 26.81 14.31
CA VAL A 172 -1.18 25.39 14.59
C VAL A 172 -2.47 25.19 15.38
N GLN A 173 -2.68 25.98 16.44
CA GLN A 173 -3.89 25.89 17.26
C GLN A 173 -5.14 26.20 16.44
N THR A 174 -5.11 27.28 15.64
CA THR A 174 -6.25 27.69 14.80
C THR A 174 -6.63 26.61 13.79
N TYR A 175 -5.65 25.91 13.20
CA TYR A 175 -5.94 24.77 12.33
C TYR A 175 -6.64 23.63 13.06
N ASN A 176 -6.23 23.31 14.29
CA ASN A 176 -6.88 22.29 15.10
C ASN A 176 -8.29 22.70 15.54
N ASP A 177 -8.50 23.97 15.90
CA ASP A 177 -9.81 24.51 16.28
C ASP A 177 -10.82 24.43 15.12
N ILE A 178 -10.36 24.70 13.89
CA ILE A 178 -11.16 24.53 12.68
C ILE A 178 -11.63 23.08 12.53
N VAL A 179 -10.72 22.11 12.65
CA VAL A 179 -11.07 20.68 12.54
C VAL A 179 -12.04 20.28 13.64
N LEU A 180 -11.83 20.72 14.89
CA LEU A 180 -12.75 20.47 15.99
C LEU A 180 -14.14 21.06 15.73
N LYS A 181 -14.23 22.30 15.25
CA LYS A 181 -15.51 22.95 14.91
C LYS A 181 -16.28 22.13 13.86
N LEU A 182 -15.62 21.79 12.75
CA LEU A 182 -16.25 21.01 11.67
C LEU A 182 -16.60 19.59 12.12
N SER A 183 -15.73 18.95 12.92
CA SER A 183 -15.95 17.60 13.44
C SER A 183 -17.15 17.54 14.37
N ARG A 184 -17.30 18.51 15.27
CA ARG A 184 -18.48 18.63 16.15
C ARG A 184 -19.76 18.80 15.33
N TYR A 185 -19.73 19.65 14.31
CA TYR A 185 -20.87 19.82 13.40
C TYR A 185 -21.28 18.50 12.74
N VAL A 186 -20.31 17.79 12.15
CA VAL A 186 -20.53 16.51 11.47
C VAL A 186 -21.06 15.43 12.42
N PHE A 187 -20.50 15.32 13.64
CA PHE A 187 -20.99 14.35 14.63
C PHE A 187 -22.37 14.69 15.20
N ASN A 188 -22.72 15.98 15.32
CA ASN A 188 -24.04 16.39 15.78
C ASN A 188 -25.14 16.12 14.75
N ASN A 189 -24.78 15.96 13.47
CA ASN A 189 -25.71 15.63 12.38
C ASN A 189 -25.61 14.15 11.94
N SER A 190 -25.03 13.28 12.78
CA SER A 190 -24.80 11.87 12.40
C SER A 190 -26.06 11.10 12.06
N GLU A 191 -27.22 11.46 12.62
CA GLU A 191 -28.48 10.73 12.39
C GLU A 191 -28.89 10.74 10.91
N GLU A 192 -28.57 11.84 10.21
CA GLU A 192 -28.72 11.96 8.77
C GLU A 192 -27.46 11.49 8.02
N PHE A 193 -26.28 11.96 8.46
CA PHE A 193 -25.05 11.83 7.68
C PHE A 193 -24.55 10.38 7.56
N VAL A 194 -24.90 9.52 8.51
CA VAL A 194 -24.54 8.09 8.44
C VAL A 194 -25.15 7.42 7.21
N PHE A 195 -26.34 7.83 6.77
CA PHE A 195 -27.09 7.21 5.67
C PHE A 195 -26.99 7.99 4.35
N ASP A 196 -26.38 9.18 4.35
CA ASP A 196 -26.22 9.99 3.14
C ASP A 196 -24.96 9.60 2.34
N ALA A 197 -25.12 9.48 1.01
CA ALA A 197 -24.09 8.96 0.10
C ALA A 197 -22.82 9.82 0.04
N TYR A 198 -22.88 11.08 0.47
CA TYR A 198 -21.79 12.04 0.42
C TYR A 198 -21.35 12.43 1.83
N ALA A 199 -22.29 12.75 2.74
CA ALA A 199 -21.97 13.16 4.10
C ALA A 199 -21.34 12.03 4.92
N ASN A 200 -21.65 10.76 4.62
CA ASN A 200 -20.99 9.61 5.24
C ASN A 200 -19.48 9.63 4.99
N HIS A 201 -19.03 10.07 3.81
CA HIS A 201 -17.60 10.21 3.52
C HIS A 201 -16.95 11.33 4.32
N VAL A 202 -17.65 12.44 4.54
CA VAL A 202 -17.18 13.53 5.43
C VAL A 202 -17.02 13.00 6.86
N LEU A 203 -18.00 12.24 7.36
CA LEU A 203 -17.96 11.62 8.69
C LEU A 203 -16.76 10.66 8.84
N ARG A 204 -16.46 9.85 7.81
CA ARG A 204 -15.26 9.00 7.81
C ARG A 204 -13.98 9.82 7.87
N THR A 205 -13.87 10.89 7.09
CA THR A 205 -12.70 11.78 7.10
C THR A 205 -12.50 12.43 8.46
N VAL A 206 -13.57 12.88 9.12
CA VAL A 206 -13.50 13.37 10.51
C VAL A 206 -12.96 12.29 11.45
N VAL A 207 -13.55 11.09 11.42
CA VAL A 207 -13.12 9.96 12.26
C VAL A 207 -11.64 9.61 12.04
N GLU A 208 -11.17 9.60 10.79
CA GLU A 208 -9.79 9.31 10.42
C GLU A 208 -8.84 10.43 10.87
N CYS A 209 -9.17 11.70 10.62
CA CYS A 209 -8.35 12.84 11.00
C CYS A 209 -8.20 12.98 12.52
N LEU A 210 -9.30 12.83 13.27
CA LEU A 210 -9.27 12.81 14.73
C LEU A 210 -8.48 11.62 15.28
N GLY A 211 -8.42 10.52 14.52
CA GLY A 211 -7.58 9.38 14.81
C GLY A 211 -6.08 9.61 14.53
N GLY A 212 -5.72 10.66 13.79
CA GLY A 212 -4.36 10.83 13.27
C GLY A 212 -4.06 9.97 12.03
N LEU A 213 -5.07 9.34 11.41
CA LEU A 213 -4.99 8.69 10.10
C LEU A 213 -5.17 9.74 8.99
N ILE A 214 -4.28 10.73 8.96
CA ILE A 214 -4.38 11.90 8.10
C ILE A 214 -3.72 11.59 6.75
N GLU A 215 -4.51 11.54 5.67
CA GLU A 215 -4.01 11.40 4.30
C GLU A 215 -3.05 12.55 3.97
N ASP A 216 -1.96 12.26 3.25
CA ASP A 216 -1.10 13.33 2.71
C ASP A 216 -1.88 14.09 1.62
N PRO A 217 -2.14 15.40 1.79
CA PRO A 217 -2.87 16.18 0.80
C PRO A 217 -2.13 16.30 -0.55
N ASN A 218 -0.84 15.99 -0.62
CA ASN A 218 0.00 16.06 -1.81
C ASN A 218 0.11 14.71 -2.56
N GLU A 219 -0.21 13.58 -1.92
CA GLU A 219 -0.14 12.28 -2.59
C GLU A 219 -1.23 12.14 -3.67
N ILE A 220 -0.81 11.85 -4.90
CA ILE A 220 -1.74 11.51 -5.99
C ILE A 220 -2.34 10.13 -5.68
N LYS A 221 -3.65 10.08 -5.40
CA LYS A 221 -4.40 8.85 -5.08
C LYS A 221 -4.15 7.75 -6.14
N ASN A 222 -3.19 6.88 -5.87
CA ASN A 222 -3.09 5.60 -6.56
C ASN A 222 -4.20 4.71 -5.98
N LYS A 223 -5.28 4.55 -6.73
CA LYS A 223 -6.51 3.77 -6.41
C LYS A 223 -6.31 2.28 -6.06
N LYS A 224 -5.11 1.83 -5.70
CA LYS A 224 -4.76 0.42 -5.52
C LYS A 224 -4.84 -0.08 -4.07
N SER A 225 -4.93 0.78 -3.07
CA SER A 225 -5.15 0.36 -1.69
C SER A 225 -6.55 0.78 -1.23
N ALA A 226 -7.44 -0.19 -1.02
CA ALA A 226 -8.75 0.05 -0.39
C ALA A 226 -8.64 0.17 1.14
N MET A 227 -7.44 -0.02 1.71
CA MET A 227 -7.20 -0.03 3.15
C MET A 227 -6.27 1.11 3.58
N PRO A 228 -6.53 1.77 4.72
CA PRO A 228 -5.62 2.74 5.30
C PRO A 228 -4.35 2.05 5.81
N ASP A 229 -3.20 2.69 5.60
CA ASP A 229 -1.93 2.26 6.19
C ASP A 229 -1.90 2.68 7.66
N LEU A 230 -2.27 1.76 8.55
CA LEU A 230 -2.31 2.00 9.99
C LEU A 230 -0.93 2.23 10.61
N THR A 231 0.17 2.01 9.88
CA THR A 231 1.53 2.26 10.38
C THR A 231 1.91 3.74 10.32
N LYS A 232 1.22 4.54 9.51
CA LYS A 232 1.48 5.97 9.31
C LYS A 232 0.55 6.87 10.15
N ARG A 233 0.33 6.53 11.42
CA ARG A 233 -0.49 7.37 12.32
C ARG A 233 0.31 8.57 12.81
N ARG A 234 -0.27 9.76 12.73
CA ARG A 234 0.33 10.99 13.25
C ARG A 234 -0.13 11.24 14.70
N PRO A 235 0.74 11.79 15.56
CA PRO A 235 0.31 12.33 16.84
C PRO A 235 -0.75 13.42 16.65
N VAL A 236 -1.79 13.40 17.47
CA VAL A 236 -2.86 14.39 17.47
C VAL A 236 -3.12 14.91 18.89
N ILE A 237 -3.66 16.13 18.99
CA ILE A 237 -4.01 16.76 20.27
C ILE A 237 -5.04 15.94 21.06
N GLN A 238 -5.09 16.14 22.38
CA GLN A 238 -5.97 15.37 23.26
C GLN A 238 -7.46 15.57 22.92
N ASP A 239 -7.87 16.81 22.63
CA ASP A 239 -9.25 17.14 22.25
C ASP A 239 -9.76 16.34 21.05
N TYR A 240 -8.88 15.97 20.11
CA TYR A 240 -9.26 15.12 18.98
C TYR A 240 -9.64 13.72 19.45
N LYS A 241 -8.82 13.14 20.33
CA LYS A 241 -9.05 11.81 20.91
C LYS A 241 -10.32 11.79 21.73
N ASP A 242 -10.53 12.80 22.57
CA ASP A 242 -11.70 12.90 23.43
C ASP A 242 -12.99 13.02 22.61
N LEU A 243 -13.00 13.89 21.59
CA LEU A 243 -14.14 14.04 20.69
C LEU A 243 -14.43 12.75 19.92
N LEU A 244 -13.39 12.05 19.44
CA LEU A 244 -13.51 10.78 18.73
C LEU A 244 -14.10 9.71 19.65
N ILE A 245 -13.55 9.53 20.85
CA ILE A 245 -14.01 8.52 21.83
C ILE A 245 -15.47 8.78 22.19
N GLN A 246 -15.82 10.01 22.56
CA GLN A 246 -17.19 10.38 22.94
C GLN A 246 -18.18 10.12 21.80
N SER A 247 -17.83 10.52 20.57
CA SER A 247 -18.72 10.40 19.43
C SER A 247 -18.90 8.95 18.98
N CYS A 248 -17.84 8.16 18.98
CA CYS A 248 -17.91 6.74 18.63
C CYS A 248 -18.61 5.90 19.71
N ASP A 249 -18.44 6.23 20.99
CA ASP A 249 -19.19 5.59 22.07
C ASP A 249 -20.70 5.90 21.99
N ARG A 250 -21.07 7.13 21.64
CA ARG A 250 -22.47 7.47 21.36
C ARG A 250 -23.02 6.68 20.17
N LEU A 251 -22.28 6.62 19.06
CA LEU A 251 -22.72 5.95 17.85
C LEU A 251 -22.88 4.43 18.03
N GLN A 252 -21.95 3.76 18.73
CA GLN A 252 -22.07 2.32 18.94
C GLN A 252 -23.27 1.95 19.80
N LYS A 253 -23.75 2.85 20.67
CA LYS A 253 -24.95 2.65 21.50
C LYS A 253 -26.26 2.77 20.71
N TRP A 254 -26.24 3.25 19.47
CA TRP A 254 -27.47 3.38 18.68
C TRP A 254 -28.16 2.03 18.43
N PRO A 255 -29.50 1.97 18.50
CA PRO A 255 -30.25 0.78 18.13
C PRO A 255 -29.94 0.29 16.70
N GLN A 256 -29.78 1.23 15.77
CA GLN A 256 -29.52 0.96 14.35
C GLN A 256 -28.11 0.41 14.10
N PHE A 257 -27.19 0.49 15.07
CA PHE A 257 -25.82 0.00 14.91
C PHE A 257 -25.77 -1.48 14.49
N ARG A 258 -26.74 -2.29 14.92
CA ARG A 258 -26.89 -3.70 14.53
C ARG A 258 -27.03 -3.90 13.01
N GLN A 259 -27.53 -2.89 12.31
CA GLN A 259 -27.73 -2.91 10.85
C GLN A 259 -26.54 -2.33 10.09
N PHE A 260 -25.59 -1.65 10.75
CA PHE A 260 -24.46 -1.00 10.08
C PHE A 260 -23.54 -1.99 9.38
N GLY A 261 -23.60 -3.26 9.74
CA GLY A 261 -22.88 -4.33 9.05
C GLY A 261 -23.44 -4.69 7.67
N ARG A 262 -24.67 -4.31 7.36
CA ARG A 262 -25.45 -4.87 6.24
C ARG A 262 -25.41 -4.02 4.98
N GLU A 263 -24.98 -2.76 5.07
CA GLU A 263 -24.91 -1.83 3.94
C GLU A 263 -23.47 -1.36 3.72
N GLN A 264 -23.11 -1.11 2.45
CA GLN A 264 -21.74 -0.71 2.08
C GLN A 264 -21.29 0.58 2.77
N MET A 265 -22.21 1.52 2.96
CA MET A 265 -21.88 2.84 3.50
C MET A 265 -21.66 2.83 5.01
N THR A 266 -22.59 2.25 5.76
CA THR A 266 -22.49 2.13 7.22
C THR A 266 -21.37 1.17 7.60
N SER A 267 -21.13 0.12 6.82
CA SER A 267 -19.98 -0.78 7.01
C SER A 267 -18.65 -0.05 6.87
N GLY A 268 -18.52 0.78 5.82
CA GLY A 268 -17.31 1.57 5.62
C GLY A 268 -17.04 2.56 6.75
N LEU A 269 -18.09 3.14 7.37
CA LEU A 269 -17.94 3.98 8.55
C LEU A 269 -17.44 3.20 9.77
N VAL A 270 -18.01 2.03 10.04
CA VAL A 270 -17.57 1.17 11.16
C VAL A 270 -16.10 0.76 11.00
N GLN A 271 -15.66 0.48 9.76
CA GLN A 271 -14.25 0.20 9.48
C GLN A 271 -13.35 1.39 9.86
N CYS A 272 -13.68 2.62 9.41
CA CYS A 272 -12.93 3.83 9.78
C CYS A 272 -12.88 4.03 11.31
N ILE A 273 -13.99 3.81 12.01
CA ILE A 273 -14.05 3.90 13.48
C ILE A 273 -13.09 2.91 14.14
N LEU A 274 -13.13 1.63 13.73
CA LEU A 274 -12.26 0.60 14.27
C LEU A 274 -10.78 0.94 14.05
N TYR A 275 -10.42 1.36 12.84
CA TYR A 275 -9.07 1.77 12.49
C TYR A 275 -8.61 2.99 13.30
N SER A 276 -9.43 4.03 13.41
CA SER A 276 -9.09 5.24 14.15
C SER A 276 -8.91 4.99 15.63
N LEU A 277 -9.76 4.16 16.24
CA LEU A 277 -9.73 3.89 17.68
C LEU A 277 -8.63 2.90 18.13
N LYS A 278 -8.08 2.09 17.23
CA LYS A 278 -7.12 0.99 17.54
C LYS A 278 -6.06 1.38 18.59
N ASP A 279 -5.40 2.52 18.37
CA ASP A 279 -4.27 3.00 19.17
C ASP A 279 -4.67 4.17 20.10
N ILE A 280 -5.97 4.48 20.18
CA ILE A 280 -6.53 5.58 21.00
C ILE A 280 -7.32 5.00 22.18
N ASP A 281 -8.32 4.15 21.90
CA ASP A 281 -9.14 3.52 22.94
C ASP A 281 -9.43 2.05 22.60
N SER A 282 -8.55 1.20 23.12
CA SER A 282 -8.69 -0.26 22.99
C SER A 282 -9.91 -0.85 23.73
N GLY A 283 -10.44 -0.15 24.73
CA GLY A 283 -11.62 -0.57 25.49
C GLY A 283 -12.88 -0.41 24.66
N LEU A 284 -13.01 0.73 23.97
CA LEU A 284 -14.09 1.00 23.05
C LEU A 284 -14.01 0.10 21.81
N VAL A 285 -12.82 -0.13 21.23
CA VAL A 285 -12.62 -1.12 20.15
C VAL A 285 -13.12 -2.50 20.58
N LYS A 286 -12.73 -2.96 21.78
CA LYS A 286 -13.20 -4.24 22.32
C LYS A 286 -14.72 -4.28 22.47
N THR A 287 -15.34 -3.18 22.90
CA THR A 287 -16.79 -3.06 23.06
C THR A 287 -17.51 -3.17 21.71
N ILE A 288 -17.05 -2.40 20.73
CA ILE A 288 -17.61 -2.40 19.36
C ILE A 288 -17.49 -3.78 18.73
N ILE A 289 -16.31 -4.40 18.78
CA ILE A 289 -16.10 -5.75 18.21
C ILE A 289 -16.96 -6.80 18.92
N LYS A 290 -17.09 -6.73 20.26
CA LYS A 290 -17.99 -7.65 20.98
C LYS A 290 -19.42 -7.52 20.48
N LYS A 291 -19.93 -6.29 20.34
CA LYS A 291 -21.27 -6.02 19.82
C LYS A 291 -21.43 -6.55 18.38
N ILE A 292 -20.43 -6.36 17.53
CA ILE A 292 -20.41 -6.94 16.18
C ILE A 292 -20.52 -8.47 16.22
N ILE A 293 -19.75 -9.12 17.09
CA ILE A 293 -19.74 -10.59 17.23
C ILE A 293 -21.09 -11.11 17.76
N THR A 294 -21.70 -10.43 18.74
CA THR A 294 -22.84 -10.99 19.50
C THR A 294 -24.20 -10.47 19.06
N GLU A 295 -24.30 -9.30 18.43
CA GLU A 295 -25.59 -8.66 18.13
C GLU A 295 -25.81 -8.33 16.66
N CYS A 296 -24.75 -8.19 15.85
CA CYS A 296 -24.90 -7.79 14.44
C CYS A 296 -25.05 -8.98 13.49
N PHE A 297 -24.44 -10.11 13.85
CA PHE A 297 -24.36 -11.30 13.01
C PHE A 297 -24.69 -12.53 13.85
N GLU A 298 -25.74 -13.23 13.44
CA GLU A 298 -26.20 -14.46 14.09
C GLU A 298 -25.79 -15.66 13.24
N VAL A 299 -25.63 -16.80 13.89
CA VAL A 299 -25.61 -18.10 13.22
C VAL A 299 -27.03 -18.62 13.30
N LYS A 300 -27.78 -18.56 12.20
CA LYS A 300 -29.10 -19.20 12.14
C LYS A 300 -28.90 -20.71 12.04
N GLU A 301 -29.74 -21.48 12.74
CA GLU A 301 -29.63 -22.95 12.81
C GLU A 301 -29.63 -23.63 11.42
N ASP A 302 -30.25 -23.00 10.42
CA ASP A 302 -30.34 -23.53 9.04
C ASP A 302 -29.21 -23.07 8.09
N GLU A 303 -28.37 -22.11 8.48
CA GLU A 303 -27.32 -21.56 7.61
C GLU A 303 -25.97 -22.26 7.86
N LYS A 304 -25.36 -22.79 6.78
CA LYS A 304 -24.03 -23.45 6.83
C LYS A 304 -22.90 -22.53 7.30
N LEU A 305 -23.08 -21.21 7.26
CA LEU A 305 -22.08 -20.21 7.63
C LEU A 305 -22.70 -19.07 8.44
N PRO A 306 -21.92 -18.44 9.34
CA PRO A 306 -22.35 -17.22 10.01
C PRO A 306 -22.71 -16.12 9.01
N SER A 307 -23.77 -15.36 9.29
CA SER A 307 -24.31 -14.37 8.35
C SER A 307 -23.33 -13.26 7.94
N ILE A 308 -22.24 -13.08 8.70
CA ILE A 308 -21.16 -12.13 8.39
C ILE A 308 -20.45 -12.43 7.07
N PHE A 309 -20.54 -13.67 6.56
CA PHE A 309 -19.97 -14.07 5.28
C PHE A 309 -20.94 -13.94 4.10
N ASN A 310 -22.19 -13.53 4.33
CA ASN A 310 -23.23 -13.48 3.29
C ASN A 310 -23.08 -12.27 2.36
N SER A 311 -22.36 -11.21 2.77
CA SER A 311 -22.17 -10.01 1.95
C SER A 311 -20.75 -9.46 2.03
N GLU A 312 -20.29 -8.82 0.96
CA GLU A 312 -18.95 -8.21 0.92
C GLU A 312 -18.77 -7.15 2.01
N CYS A 313 -19.77 -6.29 2.24
CA CYS A 313 -19.70 -5.24 3.26
C CYS A 313 -19.54 -5.80 4.69
N SER A 314 -20.20 -6.92 5.01
CA SER A 314 -20.08 -7.59 6.31
C SER A 314 -18.68 -8.18 6.49
N ILE A 315 -18.16 -8.82 5.43
CA ILE A 315 -16.82 -9.37 5.40
C ILE A 315 -15.76 -8.29 5.64
N ARG A 316 -15.91 -7.10 5.05
CA ARG A 316 -14.95 -6.00 5.26
C ARG A 316 -14.89 -5.52 6.71
N ILE A 317 -16.01 -5.54 7.44
CA ILE A 317 -16.00 -5.26 8.89
C ILE A 317 -15.26 -6.36 9.65
N LEU A 318 -15.48 -7.63 9.30
CA LEU A 318 -14.75 -8.74 9.92
C LEU A 318 -13.24 -8.59 9.71
N GLU A 319 -12.82 -8.24 8.49
CA GLU A 319 -11.42 -7.93 8.17
C GLU A 319 -10.89 -6.78 9.03
N ALA A 320 -11.64 -5.68 9.18
CA ALA A 320 -11.26 -4.57 10.06
C ALA A 320 -11.15 -5.01 11.53
N CYS A 321 -12.07 -5.84 12.01
CA CYS A 321 -12.02 -6.40 13.37
C CYS A 321 -10.73 -7.21 13.60
N LEU A 322 -10.34 -8.07 12.64
CA LEU A 322 -9.10 -8.84 12.71
C LEU A 322 -7.86 -7.93 12.79
N MET A 323 -7.86 -6.82 12.06
CA MET A 323 -6.74 -5.88 12.00
C MET A 323 -6.47 -5.12 13.30
N VAL A 324 -7.53 -4.87 14.09
CA VAL A 324 -7.45 -4.02 15.29
C VAL A 324 -7.62 -4.81 16.60
N ALA A 325 -8.02 -6.08 16.52
CA ALA A 325 -8.25 -6.92 17.69
C ALA A 325 -6.97 -7.26 18.45
N ARG A 326 -7.02 -7.12 19.78
CA ARG A 326 -5.99 -7.65 20.70
C ARG A 326 -6.03 -9.19 20.75
N PRO A 327 -4.94 -9.87 21.15
CA PRO A 327 -4.81 -11.34 21.07
C PRO A 327 -6.01 -12.16 21.58
N LYS A 328 -6.52 -11.85 22.78
CA LYS A 328 -7.68 -12.56 23.36
C LYS A 328 -8.95 -12.40 22.51
N LEU A 329 -9.17 -11.20 21.98
CA LEU A 329 -10.34 -10.89 21.16
C LEU A 329 -10.20 -11.47 19.75
N PHE A 330 -9.00 -11.43 19.18
CA PHE A 330 -8.67 -12.09 17.93
C PHE A 330 -8.97 -13.59 18.00
N LYS A 331 -8.53 -14.27 19.06
CA LYS A 331 -8.85 -15.70 19.28
C LYS A 331 -10.35 -15.94 19.37
N LYS A 332 -11.11 -15.03 20.01
CA LYS A 332 -12.58 -15.11 20.04
C LYS A 332 -13.18 -15.02 18.63
N ILE A 333 -12.74 -14.07 17.81
CA ILE A 333 -13.18 -13.92 16.41
C ILE A 333 -12.88 -15.21 15.63
N TYR A 334 -11.66 -15.74 15.75
CA TYR A 334 -11.24 -16.98 15.11
C TYR A 334 -12.17 -18.15 15.48
N ASN A 335 -12.36 -18.40 16.78
CA ASN A 335 -13.21 -19.50 17.27
C ASN A 335 -14.66 -19.36 16.83
N THR A 336 -15.18 -18.13 16.76
CA THR A 336 -16.60 -17.88 16.45
C THR A 336 -16.89 -18.04 14.96
N PHE A 337 -16.03 -17.52 14.09
CA PHE A 337 -16.35 -17.41 12.65
C PHE A 337 -15.53 -18.31 11.75
N PHE A 338 -14.30 -18.66 12.12
CA PHE A 338 -13.34 -19.32 11.22
C PHE A 338 -13.08 -20.78 11.57
N ALA A 339 -12.89 -21.12 12.86
CA ALA A 339 -12.28 -22.39 13.26
C ALA A 339 -12.95 -23.66 12.71
N GLY A 340 -14.29 -23.64 12.53
CA GLY A 340 -15.06 -24.74 11.93
C GLY A 340 -15.36 -24.59 10.43
N ASN A 341 -15.03 -23.44 9.83
CA ASN A 341 -15.44 -23.08 8.47
C ASN A 341 -14.25 -22.94 7.50
N LEU A 342 -13.01 -23.17 7.96
CA LEU A 342 -11.79 -22.89 7.18
C LEU A 342 -11.77 -23.57 5.81
N GLU A 343 -12.29 -24.80 5.68
CA GLU A 343 -12.33 -25.47 4.37
C GLU A 343 -13.12 -24.65 3.36
N TYR A 344 -14.35 -24.28 3.71
CA TYR A 344 -15.22 -23.50 2.85
C TYR A 344 -14.62 -22.12 2.57
N LEU A 345 -14.13 -21.45 3.62
CA LEU A 345 -13.63 -20.09 3.52
C LEU A 345 -12.37 -19.99 2.65
N CYS A 346 -11.48 -20.98 2.73
CA CYS A 346 -10.31 -21.09 1.86
C CYS A 346 -10.68 -21.33 0.39
N SER A 347 -11.86 -21.91 0.15
CA SER A 347 -12.27 -22.41 -1.16
C SER A 347 -13.26 -21.51 -1.92
N THR A 348 -13.52 -20.30 -1.40
CA THR A 348 -14.59 -19.42 -1.89
C THR A 348 -14.06 -18.03 -2.24
N GLN A 349 -14.45 -17.53 -3.42
CA GLN A 349 -13.95 -16.28 -3.99
C GLN A 349 -14.25 -15.05 -3.11
N SER A 350 -15.37 -15.02 -2.39
CA SER A 350 -15.74 -13.90 -1.52
C SER A 350 -14.98 -13.89 -0.20
N THR A 351 -14.59 -15.05 0.33
CA THR A 351 -14.07 -15.19 1.70
C THR A 351 -12.56 -15.47 1.79
N ASN A 352 -11.92 -15.85 0.68
CA ASN A 352 -10.49 -16.17 0.68
C ASN A 352 -9.61 -14.99 1.17
N PHE A 353 -10.02 -13.75 0.94
CA PHE A 353 -9.33 -12.57 1.44
C PHE A 353 -9.43 -12.42 2.96
N SER A 354 -10.54 -12.84 3.56
CA SER A 354 -10.71 -12.84 5.01
C SER A 354 -9.79 -13.86 5.69
N VAL A 355 -9.55 -15.00 5.05
CA VAL A 355 -8.54 -15.98 5.52
C VAL A 355 -7.13 -15.39 5.41
N GLN A 356 -6.82 -14.67 4.33
CA GLN A 356 -5.55 -13.93 4.22
C GLN A 356 -5.40 -12.92 5.37
N LYS A 357 -6.44 -12.13 5.68
CA LYS A 357 -6.43 -11.20 6.81
C LYS A 357 -6.30 -11.88 8.17
N LEU A 358 -6.96 -13.02 8.36
CA LEU A 358 -6.81 -13.83 9.56
C LEU A 358 -5.33 -14.23 9.75
N LEU A 359 -4.69 -14.75 8.71
CA LEU A 359 -3.27 -15.15 8.78
C LEU A 359 -2.33 -13.95 8.92
N ASP A 360 -2.59 -12.85 8.22
CA ASP A 360 -1.75 -11.65 8.22
C ASP A 360 -1.72 -10.94 9.58
N TYR A 361 -2.83 -10.94 10.32
CA TYR A 361 -2.97 -10.21 11.60
C TYR A 361 -2.92 -11.11 12.84
N CYS A 362 -2.69 -12.41 12.68
CA CYS A 362 -2.42 -13.29 13.82
C CYS A 362 -1.06 -12.94 14.45
N VAL A 363 -1.08 -12.63 15.75
CA VAL A 363 0.10 -12.30 16.55
C VAL A 363 0.50 -13.37 17.56
N THR A 364 -0.40 -14.33 17.83
CA THR A 364 -0.19 -15.39 18.82
C THR A 364 0.25 -16.67 18.12
N LYS A 365 1.39 -17.22 18.55
CA LYS A 365 2.01 -18.40 17.92
C LYS A 365 1.11 -19.63 18.02
N GLU A 366 0.52 -19.88 19.18
CA GLU A 366 -0.30 -21.06 19.44
C GLU A 366 -1.56 -21.07 18.56
N VAL A 367 -2.22 -19.91 18.42
CA VAL A 367 -3.39 -19.76 17.56
C VAL A 367 -3.01 -19.92 16.08
N PHE A 368 -1.85 -19.37 15.68
CA PHE A 368 -1.33 -19.56 14.34
C PHE A 368 -1.02 -21.03 14.02
N GLU A 369 -0.43 -21.77 14.95
CA GLU A 369 -0.10 -23.18 14.74
C GLU A 369 -1.35 -24.03 14.52
N GLU A 370 -2.43 -23.79 15.27
CA GLU A 370 -3.73 -24.42 15.04
C GLU A 370 -4.32 -24.07 13.66
N MET A 371 -4.29 -22.79 13.29
CA MET A 371 -4.77 -22.33 11.99
C MET A 371 -3.94 -22.90 10.84
N PHE A 372 -2.62 -22.98 11.01
CA PHE A 372 -1.69 -23.46 10.02
C PHE A 372 -1.98 -24.91 9.63
N ASP A 373 -2.18 -25.78 10.63
CA ASP A 373 -2.41 -27.20 10.39
C ASP A 373 -3.71 -27.39 9.57
N LYS A 374 -4.81 -26.73 9.96
CA LYS A 374 -6.10 -26.76 9.23
C LYS A 374 -6.02 -26.17 7.82
N VAL A 375 -5.35 -25.02 7.63
CA VAL A 375 -5.27 -24.37 6.32
C VAL A 375 -4.39 -25.17 5.35
N THR A 376 -3.34 -25.83 5.85
CA THR A 376 -2.39 -26.60 5.04
C THR A 376 -3.05 -27.80 4.38
N GLU A 377 -3.99 -28.46 5.04
CA GLU A 377 -4.78 -29.57 4.47
C GLU A 377 -5.50 -29.17 3.17
N HIS A 378 -5.84 -27.88 3.02
CA HIS A 378 -6.57 -27.36 1.87
C HIS A 378 -5.68 -26.73 0.79
N PHE A 379 -4.35 -26.74 0.95
CA PHE A 379 -3.41 -26.19 -0.05
C PHE A 379 -3.64 -26.70 -1.48
N PRO A 380 -3.92 -28.01 -1.73
CA PRO A 380 -4.21 -28.50 -3.08
C PRO A 380 -5.42 -27.82 -3.72
N LYS A 381 -6.50 -27.62 -2.94
CA LYS A 381 -7.75 -26.98 -3.38
C LYS A 381 -7.53 -25.48 -3.62
N ILE A 382 -6.82 -24.81 -2.70
CA ILE A 382 -6.42 -23.40 -2.80
C ILE A 382 -5.62 -23.15 -4.08
N LEU A 383 -4.62 -23.99 -4.38
CA LEU A 383 -3.81 -23.85 -5.59
C LEU A 383 -4.65 -24.07 -6.85
N LYS A 384 -5.50 -25.11 -6.86
CA LYS A 384 -6.37 -25.43 -8.01
C LYS A 384 -7.34 -24.30 -8.34
N GLN A 385 -7.89 -23.62 -7.32
CA GLN A 385 -8.83 -22.51 -7.49
C GLN A 385 -8.14 -21.15 -7.70
N GLY A 386 -6.81 -21.07 -7.55
CA GLY A 386 -6.06 -19.83 -7.75
C GLY A 386 -6.06 -18.87 -6.56
N PHE A 387 -6.58 -19.26 -5.39
CA PHE A 387 -6.59 -18.45 -4.15
C PHE A 387 -5.25 -18.42 -3.43
N THR A 388 -4.17 -18.34 -4.23
CA THR A 388 -2.77 -18.49 -3.83
C THR A 388 -2.26 -17.36 -2.92
N GLY A 389 -3.06 -16.30 -2.72
CA GLY A 389 -2.80 -15.30 -1.68
C GLY A 389 -2.79 -15.89 -0.28
N ILE A 390 -3.60 -16.94 -0.02
CA ILE A 390 -3.59 -17.66 1.26
C ILE A 390 -2.22 -18.32 1.51
N LEU A 391 -1.58 -18.87 0.47
CA LEU A 391 -0.23 -19.45 0.58
C LEU A 391 0.81 -18.39 0.96
N VAL A 392 0.69 -17.18 0.39
CA VAL A 392 1.55 -16.03 0.73
C VAL A 392 1.35 -15.62 2.18
N SER A 393 0.10 -15.39 2.61
CA SER A 393 -0.21 -15.00 3.99
C SER A 393 0.24 -16.05 5.00
N THR A 394 0.13 -17.34 4.65
CA THR A 394 0.64 -18.44 5.49
C THR A 394 2.16 -18.39 5.63
N GLY A 395 2.88 -18.25 4.51
CA GLY A 395 4.35 -18.14 4.52
C GLY A 395 4.85 -16.89 5.25
N ASN A 396 4.18 -15.76 5.06
CA ASN A 396 4.48 -14.50 5.77
C ASN A 396 4.20 -14.62 7.27
N ALA A 397 3.14 -15.31 7.68
CA ALA A 397 2.87 -15.60 9.09
C ALA A 397 3.93 -16.52 9.70
N CYS A 398 4.40 -17.55 8.96
CA CYS A 398 5.53 -18.39 9.38
C CYS A 398 6.81 -17.56 9.60
N LEU A 399 7.07 -16.59 8.71
CA LEU A 399 8.20 -15.66 8.86
C LEU A 399 8.00 -14.75 10.08
N ARG A 400 6.85 -14.08 10.18
CA ARG A 400 6.58 -13.10 11.24
C ARG A 400 6.60 -13.71 12.64
N LEU A 401 6.02 -14.89 12.80
CA LEU A 401 5.89 -15.58 14.10
C LEU A 401 7.02 -16.57 14.39
N GLN A 402 7.96 -16.75 13.45
CA GLN A 402 9.06 -17.72 13.56
C GLN A 402 8.56 -19.13 13.94
N ALA A 403 7.43 -19.54 13.34
CA ALA A 403 6.72 -20.78 13.66
C ALA A 403 6.37 -21.53 12.36
N LYS A 404 6.30 -22.86 12.42
CA LYS A 404 5.94 -23.76 11.30
C LYS A 404 6.71 -23.51 9.98
N GLN A 405 7.89 -22.88 10.01
CA GLN A 405 8.71 -22.58 8.82
C GLN A 405 9.11 -23.85 8.04
N GLY A 406 9.65 -24.86 8.72
CA GLY A 406 9.98 -26.16 8.13
C GLY A 406 8.75 -26.89 7.56
N PRO A 407 7.69 -27.08 8.35
CA PRO A 407 6.42 -27.62 7.88
C PRO A 407 5.86 -26.91 6.64
N PHE A 408 5.90 -25.57 6.58
CA PHE A 408 5.45 -24.81 5.42
C PHE A 408 6.27 -25.12 4.16
N VAL A 409 7.61 -25.15 4.28
CA VAL A 409 8.47 -25.51 3.14
C VAL A 409 8.15 -26.92 2.65
N ASN A 410 7.94 -27.88 3.56
CA ASN A 410 7.60 -29.25 3.18
C ASN A 410 6.22 -29.32 2.50
N ALA A 411 5.22 -28.61 3.01
CA ALA A 411 3.90 -28.54 2.38
C ALA A 411 3.95 -27.94 0.97
N ILE A 412 4.75 -26.89 0.74
CA ILE A 412 4.95 -26.31 -0.61
C ILE A 412 5.68 -27.30 -1.53
N VAL A 413 6.71 -28.00 -1.04
CA VAL A 413 7.44 -29.02 -1.79
C VAL A 413 6.50 -30.15 -2.22
N GLU A 414 5.66 -30.63 -1.31
CA GLU A 414 4.69 -31.71 -1.58
C GLU A 414 3.58 -31.24 -2.55
N LEU A 415 3.06 -30.03 -2.35
CA LEU A 415 2.03 -29.41 -3.19
C LEU A 415 2.49 -29.31 -4.65
N LEU A 416 3.73 -28.88 -4.86
CA LEU A 416 4.34 -28.70 -6.17
C LEU A 416 5.05 -29.96 -6.68
N LYS A 417 5.09 -31.05 -5.89
CA LYS A 417 5.74 -32.33 -6.24
C LYS A 417 7.23 -32.18 -6.57
N CYS A 418 7.93 -31.35 -5.79
CA CYS A 418 9.37 -31.08 -5.93
C CYS A 418 10.28 -32.13 -5.25
N ASP A 419 9.73 -33.03 -4.46
CA ASP A 419 10.43 -34.09 -3.72
C ASP A 419 10.56 -35.41 -4.50
N ALA A 420 9.79 -35.60 -5.57
CA ALA A 420 9.72 -36.88 -6.30
C ALA A 420 11.04 -37.35 -6.92
N SER A 421 12.07 -36.50 -7.05
CA SER A 421 13.43 -36.90 -7.44
C SER A 421 14.46 -35.83 -7.05
N VAL A 422 15.76 -36.18 -7.03
CA VAL A 422 16.86 -35.21 -6.82
C VAL A 422 16.81 -34.09 -7.87
N LYS A 423 16.49 -34.43 -9.12
CA LYS A 423 16.30 -33.45 -10.22
C LYS A 423 15.14 -32.50 -9.94
N ASN A 424 14.08 -32.94 -9.28
CA ASN A 424 12.95 -32.07 -8.94
C ASN A 424 13.27 -31.13 -7.79
N GLN A 425 14.14 -31.54 -6.86
CA GLN A 425 14.56 -30.69 -5.74
C GLN A 425 15.36 -29.47 -6.22
N THR A 426 16.14 -29.60 -7.29
CA THR A 426 16.86 -28.46 -7.89
C THR A 426 15.92 -27.47 -8.60
N GLN A 427 14.70 -27.89 -8.93
CA GLN A 427 13.69 -27.06 -9.61
C GLN A 427 12.75 -26.33 -8.65
N LEU A 428 12.93 -26.46 -7.32
CA LEU A 428 12.03 -25.90 -6.31
C LEU A 428 11.74 -24.40 -6.52
N VAL A 429 12.78 -23.58 -6.70
CA VAL A 429 12.63 -22.13 -6.91
C VAL A 429 11.81 -21.86 -8.17
N ARG A 430 12.09 -22.56 -9.28
CA ARG A 430 11.34 -22.42 -10.54
C ARG A 430 9.88 -22.82 -10.39
N CYS A 431 9.61 -23.91 -9.67
CA CYS A 431 8.26 -24.38 -9.38
C CYS A 431 7.49 -23.35 -8.54
N ILE A 432 8.08 -22.82 -7.47
CA ILE A 432 7.46 -21.81 -6.63
C ILE A 432 7.22 -20.52 -7.42
N MET A 433 8.22 -20.04 -8.17
CA MET A 433 8.13 -18.81 -8.96
C MET A 433 7.02 -18.85 -10.02
N THR A 434 6.60 -20.03 -10.46
CA THR A 434 5.54 -20.22 -11.46
C THR A 434 4.25 -20.80 -10.87
N LEU A 435 4.29 -21.29 -9.62
CA LEU A 435 3.27 -22.13 -8.98
C LEU A 435 2.85 -23.33 -9.83
N LYS A 436 3.84 -23.94 -10.51
CA LYS A 436 3.66 -25.12 -11.37
C LYS A 436 4.53 -26.28 -10.87
N LYS A 437 4.09 -27.50 -11.17
CA LYS A 437 4.84 -28.74 -10.90
C LYS A 437 6.00 -28.90 -11.90
N PRO A 438 7.06 -29.67 -11.59
CA PRO A 438 8.16 -29.92 -12.52
C PRO A 438 7.72 -30.41 -13.91
N SER A 439 6.72 -31.30 -13.97
CA SER A 439 6.16 -31.80 -15.23
C SER A 439 5.49 -30.73 -16.11
N GLN A 440 5.12 -29.60 -15.52
CA GLN A 440 4.43 -28.48 -16.19
C GLN A 440 5.39 -27.32 -16.52
N LEU A 441 6.66 -27.41 -16.08
CA LEU A 441 7.70 -26.44 -16.41
C LEU A 441 8.36 -26.71 -17.77
N ASN A 442 8.41 -27.99 -18.16
CA ASN A 442 8.91 -28.40 -19.46
C ASN A 442 7.80 -28.18 -20.48
N VAL A 443 7.96 -27.16 -21.30
CA VAL A 443 7.08 -26.88 -22.43
C VAL A 443 7.93 -27.09 -23.69
N GLU A 444 7.28 -27.50 -24.79
CA GLU A 444 7.92 -27.85 -26.06
C GLU A 444 8.99 -26.84 -26.52
N PRO A 445 9.99 -27.26 -27.33
CA PRO A 445 11.15 -26.45 -27.70
C PRO A 445 10.87 -25.03 -28.22
N ASN A 446 9.68 -24.77 -28.76
CA ASN A 446 9.28 -23.50 -29.37
C ASN A 446 8.33 -22.63 -28.51
N SER A 447 8.10 -23.00 -27.26
CA SER A 447 7.15 -22.31 -26.39
C SER A 447 7.82 -21.27 -25.50
N SER A 448 7.13 -20.14 -25.29
CA SER A 448 7.60 -19.13 -24.36
C SER A 448 7.64 -19.69 -22.94
N PRO A 449 8.75 -19.49 -22.19
CA PRO A 449 8.85 -20.00 -20.82
C PRO A 449 7.73 -19.48 -19.91
N ALA A 450 7.22 -20.33 -19.01
CA ALA A 450 6.10 -19.99 -18.14
C ALA A 450 6.32 -18.68 -17.36
N PRO A 451 5.35 -17.75 -17.33
CA PRO A 451 5.52 -16.45 -16.68
C PRO A 451 5.62 -16.60 -15.16
N PHE A 452 6.37 -15.72 -14.52
CA PHE A 452 6.47 -15.71 -13.06
C PHE A 452 5.19 -15.19 -12.40
N HIS A 453 4.77 -15.89 -11.35
CA HIS A 453 3.63 -15.58 -10.53
C HIS A 453 4.02 -14.64 -9.37
N LEU A 454 3.23 -13.60 -9.10
CA LEU A 454 3.51 -12.65 -8.03
C LEU A 454 3.57 -13.35 -6.67
N HIS A 455 2.54 -14.15 -6.36
CA HIS A 455 2.51 -14.92 -5.11
C HIS A 455 3.64 -15.94 -5.01
N GLY A 456 4.09 -16.51 -6.13
CA GLY A 456 5.27 -17.38 -6.14
C GLY A 456 6.53 -16.65 -5.70
N SER A 457 6.75 -15.46 -6.25
CA SER A 457 7.85 -14.58 -5.82
C SER A 457 7.78 -14.21 -4.34
N LEU A 458 6.60 -13.86 -3.82
CA LEU A 458 6.44 -13.51 -2.41
C LEU A 458 6.69 -14.71 -1.48
N ILE A 459 6.23 -15.91 -1.87
CA ILE A 459 6.48 -17.15 -1.12
C ILE A 459 7.98 -17.44 -1.04
N ILE A 460 8.71 -17.38 -2.16
CA ILE A 460 10.16 -17.68 -2.13
C ILE A 460 10.94 -16.62 -1.36
N GLN A 461 10.55 -15.35 -1.44
CA GLN A 461 11.14 -14.29 -0.62
C GLN A 461 10.97 -14.58 0.88
N ALA A 462 9.77 -15.00 1.31
CA ALA A 462 9.54 -15.39 2.70
C ALA A 462 10.40 -16.60 3.10
N ILE A 463 10.45 -17.65 2.27
CA ILE A 463 11.24 -18.87 2.55
C ILE A 463 12.74 -18.56 2.67
N LEU A 464 13.29 -17.68 1.84
CA LEU A 464 14.72 -17.30 1.91
C LEU A 464 15.06 -16.58 3.22
N MET A 465 14.08 -15.98 3.88
CA MET A 465 14.21 -15.31 5.19
C MET A 465 13.94 -16.24 6.38
N PHE A 466 13.58 -17.51 6.17
CA PHE A 466 13.41 -18.49 7.24
C PHE A 466 14.76 -18.89 7.86
N ASN A 467 14.72 -19.47 9.05
CA ASN A 467 15.91 -19.86 9.79
C ASN A 467 16.76 -20.97 9.13
N LYS A 468 16.15 -21.78 8.25
CA LYS A 468 16.80 -22.87 7.52
C LYS A 468 16.39 -22.87 6.03
N PRO A 469 16.85 -21.90 5.22
CA PRO A 469 16.41 -21.73 3.83
C PRO A 469 17.14 -22.66 2.83
N ILE A 470 17.87 -23.66 3.31
CA ILE A 470 18.88 -24.41 2.53
C ILE A 470 18.33 -25.05 1.25
N LYS A 471 17.10 -25.60 1.28
CA LYS A 471 16.47 -26.20 0.09
C LYS A 471 16.27 -25.17 -1.04
N ALA A 472 15.79 -23.98 -0.69
CA ALA A 472 15.60 -22.87 -1.62
C ALA A 472 16.93 -22.30 -2.12
N VAL A 473 17.89 -22.13 -1.22
CA VAL A 473 19.25 -21.66 -1.54
C VAL A 473 19.93 -22.60 -2.54
N ASN A 474 19.92 -23.91 -2.28
CA ASN A 474 20.53 -24.88 -3.18
C ASN A 474 19.83 -24.91 -4.53
N SER A 475 18.49 -24.92 -4.58
CA SER A 475 17.75 -24.85 -5.84
C SER A 475 18.08 -23.60 -6.66
N LEU A 476 18.20 -22.42 -6.03
CA LEU A 476 18.62 -21.19 -6.72
C LEU A 476 20.05 -21.31 -7.26
N LEU A 477 20.97 -21.88 -6.47
CA LEU A 477 22.37 -22.05 -6.82
C LEU A 477 22.62 -23.17 -7.85
N GLU A 478 21.63 -24.00 -8.15
CA GLU A 478 21.70 -24.99 -9.23
C GLU A 478 21.18 -24.46 -10.57
N MET A 479 20.48 -23.31 -10.59
CA MET A 479 20.06 -22.66 -11.84
C MET A 479 21.24 -22.27 -12.72
N ASN A 480 21.05 -22.30 -14.04
CA ASN A 480 22.05 -21.84 -15.01
C ASN A 480 21.98 -20.32 -15.24
N ASN A 481 22.92 -19.78 -16.03
CA ASN A 481 23.05 -18.34 -16.26
C ASN A 481 21.82 -17.73 -16.94
N GLU A 482 21.23 -18.42 -17.92
CA GLU A 482 20.04 -17.95 -18.63
C GLU A 482 18.82 -17.89 -17.71
N GLU A 483 18.66 -18.91 -16.86
CA GLU A 483 17.58 -18.98 -15.88
C GLU A 483 17.71 -17.90 -14.81
N LEU A 484 18.93 -17.64 -14.32
CA LEU A 484 19.22 -16.59 -13.35
C LEU A 484 19.05 -15.19 -13.94
N LEU A 485 19.53 -14.96 -15.17
CA LEU A 485 19.35 -13.71 -15.90
C LEU A 485 17.86 -13.42 -16.09
N ARG A 486 17.07 -14.42 -16.48
CA ARG A 486 15.62 -14.30 -16.62
C ARG A 486 14.95 -13.99 -15.29
N LEU A 487 15.35 -14.66 -14.20
CA LEU A 487 14.79 -14.43 -12.87
C LEU A 487 15.07 -13.01 -12.40
N PHE A 488 16.34 -12.59 -12.39
CA PHE A 488 16.73 -11.29 -11.83
C PHE A 488 16.45 -10.11 -12.77
N GLY A 489 16.20 -10.38 -14.06
CA GLY A 489 15.70 -9.38 -15.02
C GLY A 489 14.20 -9.10 -14.91
N ASP A 490 13.41 -9.94 -14.24
CA ASP A 490 11.95 -9.80 -14.14
C ASP A 490 11.53 -8.89 -12.96
N PRO A 491 10.45 -8.09 -13.08
CA PRO A 491 9.93 -7.26 -11.99
C PRO A 491 9.60 -8.01 -10.70
N LYS A 492 9.13 -9.26 -10.80
CA LYS A 492 8.78 -10.11 -9.65
C LYS A 492 10.01 -10.91 -9.21
N GLY A 493 10.80 -11.41 -10.14
CA GLY A 493 11.97 -12.25 -9.84
C GLY A 493 13.17 -11.51 -9.25
N SER A 494 13.41 -10.26 -9.64
CA SER A 494 14.49 -9.40 -9.10
C SER A 494 14.47 -9.28 -7.58
N ARG A 495 13.29 -9.26 -6.97
CA ARG A 495 13.09 -9.19 -5.51
C ARG A 495 13.55 -10.45 -4.76
N VAL A 496 13.70 -11.58 -5.46
CA VAL A 496 14.26 -12.81 -4.89
C VAL A 496 15.74 -12.60 -4.55
N LEU A 497 16.48 -11.84 -5.36
CA LEU A 497 17.86 -11.51 -5.03
C LEU A 497 17.94 -10.62 -3.80
N ASP A 498 17.04 -9.64 -3.65
CA ASP A 498 16.98 -8.79 -2.46
C ASP A 498 16.87 -9.66 -1.20
N ALA A 499 15.88 -10.57 -1.16
CA ALA A 499 15.69 -11.49 -0.04
C ALA A 499 16.88 -12.44 0.19
N PHE A 500 17.51 -12.96 -0.89
CA PHE A 500 18.68 -13.81 -0.78
C PHE A 500 19.87 -13.08 -0.14
N MET A 501 20.11 -11.83 -0.55
CA MET A 501 21.24 -11.05 -0.05
C MET A 501 20.99 -10.57 1.38
N ASP A 502 19.76 -10.15 1.71
CA ASP A 502 19.37 -9.61 3.02
C ASP A 502 19.15 -10.65 4.11
N SER A 503 18.99 -11.92 3.75
CA SER A 503 18.77 -12.98 4.73
C SER A 503 19.97 -13.20 5.63
N LYS A 504 19.79 -12.99 6.94
CA LYS A 504 20.80 -13.31 7.96
C LYS A 504 21.11 -14.81 8.09
N TYR A 505 20.27 -15.67 7.51
CA TYR A 505 20.42 -17.13 7.56
C TYR A 505 21.16 -17.70 6.34
N ILE A 506 21.50 -16.87 5.36
CA ILE A 506 22.29 -17.25 4.19
C ILE A 506 23.74 -16.83 4.45
N GLY A 507 24.68 -17.76 4.32
CA GLY A 507 26.10 -17.53 4.58
C GLY A 507 26.86 -16.88 3.41
N GLU A 508 28.05 -16.33 3.69
CA GLU A 508 28.89 -15.68 2.67
C GLU A 508 29.26 -16.60 1.51
N LYS A 509 29.54 -17.88 1.77
CA LYS A 509 29.89 -18.86 0.72
C LYS A 509 28.78 -19.01 -0.32
N SER A 510 27.52 -19.01 0.10
CA SER A 510 26.37 -19.10 -0.80
C SER A 510 26.22 -17.84 -1.65
N ARG A 511 26.43 -16.65 -1.06
CA ARG A 511 26.44 -15.37 -1.79
C ARG A 511 27.57 -15.31 -2.80
N GLU A 512 28.77 -15.78 -2.43
CA GLU A 512 29.90 -15.87 -3.34
C GLU A 512 29.64 -16.84 -4.50
N LYS A 513 29.05 -18.01 -4.22
CA LYS A 513 28.66 -18.97 -5.27
C LYS A 513 27.65 -18.35 -6.24
N LEU A 514 26.67 -17.60 -5.74
CA LEU A 514 25.70 -16.90 -6.59
C LEU A 514 26.38 -15.83 -7.45
N CYS A 515 27.25 -15.01 -6.87
CA CYS A 515 28.02 -13.99 -7.59
C CYS A 515 28.87 -14.62 -8.71
N LYS A 516 29.52 -15.76 -8.45
CA LYS A 516 30.29 -16.51 -9.46
C LYS A 516 29.39 -17.05 -10.57
N LYS A 517 28.20 -17.57 -10.23
CA LYS A 517 27.23 -18.05 -11.23
C LYS A 517 26.70 -16.93 -12.14
N LEU A 518 26.58 -15.71 -11.63
CA LEU A 518 26.14 -14.58 -12.43
C LEU A 518 27.24 -14.01 -13.35
N HIS A 519 28.46 -14.55 -13.29
CA HIS A 519 29.50 -14.20 -14.25
C HIS A 519 29.05 -14.52 -15.69
N GLY A 520 29.26 -13.56 -16.61
CA GLY A 520 28.75 -13.60 -17.97
C GLY A 520 27.33 -13.06 -18.14
N THR A 521 26.69 -12.57 -17.07
CA THR A 521 25.32 -12.01 -17.11
C THR A 521 25.22 -10.58 -16.56
N TRP A 522 26.29 -10.04 -15.97
CA TRP A 522 26.28 -8.73 -15.33
C TRP A 522 25.93 -7.59 -16.29
N VAL A 523 26.42 -7.65 -17.53
CA VAL A 523 26.14 -6.62 -18.55
C VAL A 523 24.65 -6.58 -18.90
N GLU A 524 24.05 -7.74 -19.15
CA GLU A 524 22.63 -7.81 -19.50
C GLU A 524 21.73 -7.44 -18.32
N LEU A 525 22.10 -7.82 -17.10
CA LEU A 525 21.41 -7.35 -15.89
C LEU A 525 21.51 -5.83 -15.76
N ALA A 526 22.70 -5.24 -15.92
CA ALA A 526 22.92 -3.79 -15.81
C ALA A 526 22.11 -2.98 -16.83
N LYS A 527 21.91 -3.53 -18.03
CA LYS A 527 21.06 -2.90 -19.08
C LYS A 527 19.56 -2.98 -18.75
N GLY A 528 19.14 -3.94 -17.93
CA GLY A 528 17.74 -4.14 -17.53
C GLY A 528 17.23 -3.13 -16.50
N THR A 529 15.93 -2.81 -16.55
CA THR A 529 15.28 -1.92 -15.54
C THR A 529 15.26 -2.56 -14.15
N HIS A 530 15.04 -3.87 -14.07
CA HIS A 530 15.02 -4.62 -12.81
C HIS A 530 16.37 -5.23 -12.48
N GLY A 531 17.05 -5.80 -13.49
CA GLY A 531 18.38 -6.38 -13.34
C GLY A 531 19.43 -5.39 -12.80
N SER A 532 19.37 -4.11 -13.19
CA SER A 532 20.30 -3.09 -12.68
C SER A 532 20.20 -2.91 -11.16
N ARG A 533 19.01 -3.09 -10.58
CA ARG A 533 18.82 -3.09 -9.12
C ARG A 533 19.45 -4.32 -8.47
N CYS A 534 19.41 -5.46 -9.15
CA CYS A 534 20.10 -6.67 -8.72
C CYS A 534 21.63 -6.50 -8.75
N VAL A 535 22.16 -5.83 -9.78
CA VAL A 535 23.59 -5.45 -9.84
C VAL A 535 23.95 -4.56 -8.66
N ASP A 536 23.16 -3.52 -8.39
CA ASP A 536 23.36 -2.64 -7.23
C ASP A 536 23.36 -3.39 -5.90
N LYS A 537 22.42 -4.33 -5.73
CA LYS A 537 22.30 -5.15 -4.52
C LYS A 537 23.51 -6.05 -4.33
N MET A 538 23.96 -6.72 -5.39
CA MET A 538 25.17 -7.54 -5.33
C MET A 538 26.40 -6.68 -5.07
N TRP A 539 26.51 -5.52 -5.71
CA TRP A 539 27.63 -4.60 -5.58
C TRP A 539 27.80 -4.09 -4.14
N ALA A 540 26.70 -3.82 -3.45
CA ALA A 540 26.72 -3.38 -2.05
C ALA A 540 27.32 -4.44 -1.11
N TRP A 541 27.13 -5.73 -1.41
CA TRP A 541 27.70 -6.84 -0.65
C TRP A 541 29.12 -7.22 -1.08
N ALA A 542 29.42 -7.10 -2.38
CA ALA A 542 30.64 -7.59 -3.00
C ALA A 542 31.91 -7.00 -2.35
N ARG A 543 32.94 -7.83 -2.13
CA ARG A 543 34.28 -7.35 -1.76
C ARG A 543 35.07 -7.01 -3.01
N MET A 544 36.25 -6.43 -2.83
CA MET A 544 37.06 -5.91 -3.95
C MET A 544 37.29 -6.96 -5.05
N ASN A 545 37.60 -8.21 -4.70
CA ASN A 545 37.79 -9.29 -5.68
C ASN A 545 36.52 -9.58 -6.51
N GLN A 546 35.33 -9.62 -5.89
CA GLN A 546 34.08 -9.78 -6.65
C GLN A 546 33.74 -8.53 -7.46
N LYS A 547 34.02 -7.33 -6.94
CA LYS A 547 33.84 -6.07 -7.66
C LYS A 547 34.70 -6.03 -8.91
N MET A 548 35.96 -6.49 -8.86
CA MET A 548 36.83 -6.60 -10.03
C MET A 548 36.19 -7.46 -11.13
N LEU A 549 35.66 -8.64 -10.78
CA LEU A 549 35.01 -9.54 -11.75
C LEU A 549 33.80 -8.90 -12.44
N ILE A 550 32.97 -8.18 -11.67
CA ILE A 550 31.81 -7.46 -12.21
C ILE A 550 32.30 -6.34 -13.16
N MET A 551 33.28 -5.55 -12.72
CA MET A 551 33.78 -4.41 -13.50
C MET A 551 34.49 -4.83 -14.79
N GLU A 552 35.19 -5.97 -14.80
CA GLU A 552 35.81 -6.51 -16.02
C GLU A 552 34.77 -6.81 -17.09
N GLU A 553 33.63 -7.40 -16.71
CA GLU A 553 32.53 -7.65 -17.64
C GLU A 553 31.87 -6.36 -18.12
N LEU A 554 31.59 -5.42 -17.20
CA LEU A 554 30.97 -4.13 -17.54
C LEU A 554 31.86 -3.27 -18.44
N ALA A 555 33.18 -3.26 -18.21
CA ALA A 555 34.12 -2.52 -19.03
C ALA A 555 34.30 -3.15 -20.42
N ALA A 556 34.31 -4.49 -20.51
CA ALA A 556 34.39 -5.20 -21.79
C ALA A 556 33.19 -4.90 -22.71
N ALA A 557 32.01 -4.61 -22.14
CA ALA A 557 30.84 -4.21 -22.92
C ALA A 557 30.99 -2.83 -23.61
N GLY A 558 31.90 -1.98 -23.14
CA GLY A 558 32.18 -0.67 -23.72
C GLY A 558 30.93 0.20 -23.90
N GLN A 559 30.77 0.77 -25.09
CA GLN A 559 29.65 1.67 -25.41
C GLN A 559 28.28 0.97 -25.36
N SER A 560 28.22 -0.35 -25.53
CA SER A 560 26.95 -1.10 -25.53
C SER A 560 26.23 -1.04 -24.18
N LEU A 561 26.95 -0.89 -23.07
CA LEU A 561 26.37 -0.68 -21.74
C LEU A 561 25.57 0.64 -21.68
N GLY A 562 26.07 1.67 -22.35
CA GLY A 562 25.42 2.98 -22.46
C GLY A 562 24.19 3.02 -23.38
N SER A 563 23.82 1.92 -24.03
CA SER A 563 22.65 1.87 -24.93
C SER A 563 21.30 2.02 -24.19
N THR A 564 21.27 1.76 -22.88
CA THR A 564 20.04 1.82 -22.07
C THR A 564 20.14 2.86 -20.96
N LYS A 565 18.99 3.38 -20.50
CA LYS A 565 18.96 4.32 -19.36
C LYS A 565 19.58 3.70 -18.11
N SER A 566 19.23 2.46 -17.79
CA SER A 566 19.75 1.73 -16.63
C SER A 566 21.26 1.51 -16.72
N GLY A 567 21.74 1.08 -17.89
CA GLY A 567 23.16 0.85 -18.11
C GLY A 567 24.00 2.14 -18.02
N LYS A 568 23.48 3.28 -18.52
CA LYS A 568 24.11 4.61 -18.30
C LYS A 568 24.22 4.95 -16.81
N ILE A 569 23.16 4.71 -16.04
CA ILE A 569 23.16 4.95 -14.59
C ILE A 569 24.19 4.07 -13.89
N ILE A 570 24.22 2.76 -14.18
CA ILE A 570 25.20 1.83 -13.58
C ILE A 570 26.63 2.23 -13.97
N SER A 571 26.88 2.51 -15.26
CA SER A 571 28.19 2.92 -15.77
C SER A 571 28.72 4.16 -15.06
N ALA A 572 27.88 5.18 -14.90
CA ALA A 572 28.23 6.39 -14.17
C ALA A 572 28.44 6.12 -12.67
N LYS A 573 27.51 5.39 -12.03
CA LYS A 573 27.53 5.11 -10.59
C LYS A 573 28.75 4.29 -10.16
N LEU A 574 29.16 3.32 -10.97
CA LEU A 574 30.32 2.46 -10.69
C LEU A 574 31.62 2.98 -11.31
N ASN A 575 31.56 4.10 -12.03
CA ASN A 575 32.68 4.70 -12.76
C ASN A 575 33.41 3.71 -13.67
N VAL A 576 32.64 2.99 -14.50
CA VAL A 576 33.15 2.01 -15.47
C VAL A 576 34.18 2.61 -16.43
N PRO A 577 34.05 3.86 -16.93
CA PRO A 577 35.06 4.47 -17.79
C PRO A 577 36.44 4.58 -17.11
N LEU A 578 36.48 4.95 -15.82
CA LEU A 578 37.72 5.02 -15.06
C LEU A 578 38.37 3.64 -14.94
N PHE A 579 37.58 2.60 -14.65
CA PHE A 579 38.07 1.24 -14.56
C PHE A 579 38.67 0.72 -15.87
N ALA A 580 38.02 1.03 -17.00
CA ALA A 580 38.48 0.63 -18.33
C ALA A 580 39.83 1.29 -18.69
N ARG A 581 40.05 2.53 -18.24
CA ARG A 581 41.30 3.28 -18.47
C ARG A 581 42.42 2.87 -17.52
N ASP A 582 42.13 2.83 -16.22
CA ASP A 582 43.10 2.51 -15.17
C ASP A 582 42.44 1.78 -13.99
N LYS A 583 42.65 0.46 -13.95
CA LYS A 583 42.15 -0.42 -12.88
C LYS A 583 42.71 -0.06 -11.50
N LYS A 584 43.96 0.44 -11.42
CA LYS A 584 44.60 0.79 -10.14
C LYS A 584 44.01 2.10 -9.60
N GLU A 585 43.87 3.11 -10.45
CA GLU A 585 43.23 4.38 -10.11
C GLU A 585 41.79 4.15 -9.63
N TRP A 586 41.02 3.35 -10.38
CA TRP A 586 39.66 2.99 -10.00
C TRP A 586 39.59 2.26 -8.65
N SER A 587 40.51 1.33 -8.38
CA SER A 587 40.53 0.60 -7.10
C SER A 587 40.79 1.52 -5.91
N GLN A 588 41.61 2.56 -6.09
CA GLN A 588 41.84 3.58 -5.06
C GLN A 588 40.61 4.47 -4.88
N TRP A 589 39.98 4.88 -5.98
CA TRP A 589 38.72 5.64 -5.97
C TRP A 589 37.62 4.90 -5.20
N GLN A 590 37.42 3.61 -5.50
CA GLN A 590 36.40 2.78 -4.85
C GLN A 590 36.63 2.64 -3.34
N LYS A 591 37.90 2.50 -2.90
CA LYS A 591 38.25 2.49 -1.46
C LYS A 591 37.95 3.82 -0.78
N LYS A 592 38.14 4.96 -1.46
CA LYS A 592 37.79 6.29 -0.93
C LYS A 592 36.28 6.43 -0.79
N GLU A 593 35.51 6.04 -1.81
CA GLU A 593 34.05 6.05 -1.79
C GLU A 593 33.46 5.18 -0.67
N GLU A 594 34.03 4.00 -0.42
CA GLU A 594 33.62 3.15 0.70
C GLU A 594 33.89 3.80 2.06
N LYS A 595 35.06 4.43 2.25
CA LYS A 595 35.36 5.19 3.48
C LYS A 595 34.40 6.34 3.69
N ILE A 596 34.08 7.09 2.63
CA ILE A 596 33.10 8.17 2.67
C ILE A 596 31.74 7.62 3.12
N LYS A 597 31.27 6.53 2.50
CA LYS A 597 30.00 5.89 2.89
C LYS A 597 29.98 5.42 4.34
N VAL A 598 31.06 4.83 4.83
CA VAL A 598 31.17 4.39 6.24
C VAL A 598 31.18 5.59 7.19
N MET A 599 31.94 6.64 6.87
CA MET A 599 31.93 7.87 7.67
C MET A 599 30.54 8.49 7.77
N PHE A 600 29.79 8.48 6.67
CA PHE A 600 28.41 8.96 6.67
C PHE A 600 27.41 7.98 7.30
N SER A 601 27.65 6.67 7.28
CA SER A 601 26.81 5.72 8.02
C SER A 601 27.02 5.84 9.53
N ASP A 602 28.24 6.07 10.00
CA ASP A 602 28.53 6.29 11.43
C ASP A 602 27.89 7.56 11.99
N ILE A 603 27.68 8.57 11.13
CA ILE A 603 26.94 9.81 11.47
C ILE A 603 25.43 9.52 11.60
N ILE A 604 24.93 8.46 10.94
CA ILE A 604 23.53 8.05 10.96
C ILE A 604 23.27 6.96 12.04
N GLU A 605 24.26 6.13 12.37
CA GLU A 605 24.13 4.98 13.29
C GLU A 605 24.50 5.28 14.75
N LYS A 606 25.15 6.41 15.06
CA LYS A 606 25.39 6.85 16.46
C LYS A 606 24.14 7.46 17.11
N THR A 607 23.14 6.61 17.40
CA THR A 607 22.12 6.88 18.43
C THR A 607 21.95 5.60 19.27
N PRO A 608 22.05 5.66 20.61
CA PRO A 608 22.52 4.53 21.42
C PRO A 608 21.49 3.41 21.64
N GLU A 609 22.00 2.18 21.76
CA GLU A 609 21.28 1.01 22.23
C GLU A 609 20.72 1.22 23.65
N LYS A 610 19.41 1.01 23.85
CA LYS A 610 18.84 0.74 25.17
C LYS A 610 18.34 -0.70 25.24
N LYS A 611 18.79 -1.34 26.31
CA LYS A 611 18.48 -2.70 26.80
C LYS A 611 16.99 -3.01 26.84
#